data_AF-A0A7W0UA28-F1
#
_entry.id   AF-A0A7W0UA28-F1
#
_cell.length_a   1.000
_cell.length_b   1.000
_cell.length_c   1.000
_cell.angle_alpha   90.00
_cell.angle_beta   90.00
_cell.angle_gamma   90.00
#
_symmetry.space_group_name_H-M   'P 1'
#
loop_
_entity.id
_entity.type
_entity.pdbx_description
1 polymer ?
#
loop_
_entity_poly.entity_id
_entity_poly.type
_entity_poly.pdbx_seq_one_letter_code
_entity_poly.pdbx_strand_id
1 'polypeptide(L)'
;LHHAATELAFVRRHVARRRQEHDEDLAQREATYAARLEELRAALPLASAVAAPATASAPQSPLAAPSSAPEAPAAWYPDPYRQERLRWWDGWRWTEHTAA
;
A
#
# COMPACT_ATOMS: atom_id res chain seq x y z
N LEU A 1 7.96 41.77 34.93
CA LEU A 1 6.64 41.10 34.73
C LEU A 1 6.11 41.25 33.30
N HIS A 2 6.16 42.43 32.66
CA HIS A 2 5.66 42.62 31.29
C HIS A 2 6.37 41.76 30.22
N HIS A 3 7.70 41.64 30.27
CA HIS A 3 8.48 40.87 29.28
C HIS A 3 8.17 39.35 29.30
N ALA A 4 7.91 38.77 30.48
CA ALA A 4 7.59 37.34 30.61
C ALA A 4 6.20 36.99 30.04
N ALA A 5 5.24 37.92 30.14
CA ALA A 5 3.90 37.72 29.58
C ALA A 5 3.91 37.76 28.03
N THR A 6 4.73 38.63 27.44
CA THR A 6 4.89 38.73 25.98
C THR A 6 5.54 37.47 25.40
N GLU A 7 6.56 36.93 26.05
CA GLU A 7 7.24 35.68 25.63
C GLU A 7 6.27 34.49 25.63
N LEU A 8 5.44 34.34 26.67
CA LEU A 8 4.46 33.26 26.75
C LEU A 8 3.39 33.37 25.64
N ALA A 9 2.95 34.58 25.31
CA ALA A 9 2.01 34.80 24.22
C ALA A 9 2.63 34.47 22.85
N PHE A 10 3.91 34.80 22.65
CA PHE A 10 4.65 34.45 21.45
C PHE A 10 4.78 32.93 21.29
N VAL A 11 5.23 32.23 22.33
CA VAL A 11 5.40 30.77 22.32
C VAL A 11 4.06 30.06 22.07
N ARG A 12 2.98 30.48 22.74
CA ARG A 12 1.64 29.90 22.52
C ARG A 12 1.16 30.07 21.09
N ARG A 13 1.36 31.26 20.50
CA ARG A 13 1.02 31.53 19.09
C ARG A 13 1.88 30.69 18.16
N HIS A 14 3.16 30.54 18.45
CA HIS A 14 4.08 29.75 17.64
C HIS A 14 3.71 28.27 17.64
N VAL A 15 3.37 27.70 18.80
CA VAL A 15 2.91 26.31 18.93
C VAL A 15 1.57 26.09 18.22
N ALA A 16 0.61 27.03 18.37
CA ALA A 16 -0.67 26.95 17.68
C ALA A 16 -0.50 26.98 16.15
N ARG A 17 0.37 27.87 15.64
CA ARG A 17 0.70 27.94 14.21
C ARG A 17 1.32 26.63 13.71
N ARG A 18 2.31 26.08 14.42
CA ARG A 18 2.96 24.81 14.05
C ARG A 18 1.99 23.64 14.01
N ARG A 19 1.00 23.62 14.91
CA ARG A 19 -0.07 22.62 14.90
C ARG A 19 -1.00 22.80 13.71
N GLN A 20 -1.36 24.04 13.39
CA GLN A 20 -2.20 24.35 12.24
C GLN A 20 -1.54 23.95 10.91
N GLU A 21 -0.26 24.30 10.72
CA GLU A 21 0.51 23.93 9.53
C GLU A 21 0.57 22.41 9.31
N HIS A 22 0.69 21.64 10.38
CA HIS A 22 0.71 20.18 10.31
C HIS A 22 -0.68 19.58 10.01
N ASP A 23 -1.75 20.18 10.55
CA ASP A 23 -3.14 19.80 10.25
C ASP A 23 -3.48 20.08 8.78
N GLU A 24 -3.04 21.23 8.26
CA GLU A 24 -3.16 21.62 6.85
C GLU A 24 -2.38 20.66 5.92
N ASP A 25 -1.17 20.23 6.31
CA ASP A 25 -0.41 19.21 5.56
C ASP A 25 -1.15 17.87 5.49
N LEU A 26 -1.69 17.40 6.62
CA LEU A 26 -2.47 16.16 6.68
C LEU A 26 -3.72 16.24 5.80
N ALA A 27 -4.47 17.34 5.88
CA ALA A 27 -5.66 17.56 5.06
C ALA A 27 -5.32 17.57 3.55
N GLN A 28 -4.20 18.20 3.17
CA GLN A 28 -3.75 18.23 1.77
C GLN A 28 -3.37 16.84 1.26
N ARG A 29 -2.71 16.04 2.10
CA ARG A 29 -2.34 14.66 1.76
C ARG A 29 -3.58 13.78 1.62
N GLU A 30 -4.52 13.87 2.55
CA GLU A 30 -5.80 13.16 2.48
C GLU A 30 -6.61 13.55 1.23
N ALA A 31 -6.69 14.84 0.89
CA ALA A 31 -7.34 15.30 -0.33
C ALA A 31 -6.67 14.73 -1.59
N THR A 32 -5.34 14.68 -1.60
CA THR A 32 -4.57 14.08 -2.70
C THR A 32 -4.86 12.59 -2.84
N TYR A 33 -4.93 11.85 -1.72
CA TYR A 33 -5.27 10.43 -1.73
C TYR A 33 -6.72 10.19 -2.17
N ALA A 34 -7.66 11.01 -1.71
CA ALA A 34 -9.06 10.93 -2.11
C ALA A 34 -9.22 11.15 -3.62
N ALA A 35 -8.55 12.16 -4.18
CA ALA A 35 -8.53 12.40 -5.63
C ALA A 35 -7.88 11.24 -6.41
N ARG A 36 -6.81 10.63 -5.88
CA ARG A 36 -6.18 9.46 -6.51
C ARG A 36 -7.09 8.23 -6.47
N LEU A 37 -7.83 8.04 -5.39
CA LEU A 37 -8.80 6.96 -5.25
C LEU A 37 -9.98 7.13 -6.21
N GLU A 38 -10.43 8.38 -6.42
CA GLU A 38 -11.42 8.76 -7.42
C GLU A 38 -10.98 8.41 -8.85
N GLU A 39 -9.73 8.72 -9.20
CA GLU A 39 -9.19 8.38 -10.51
C GLU A 39 -9.16 6.86 -10.71
N LEU A 40 -8.72 6.11 -9.68
CA LEU A 40 -8.71 4.65 -9.73
C LEU A 40 -10.12 4.09 -9.85
N ARG A 41 -11.11 4.57 -9.07
CA ARG A 41 -12.49 4.07 -9.14
C ARG A 41 -13.14 4.31 -10.49
N ALA A 42 -12.85 5.45 -11.13
CA ALA A 42 -13.34 5.77 -12.47
C ALA A 42 -12.65 4.93 -13.55
N ALA A 43 -11.38 4.56 -13.33
CA ALA A 43 -10.60 3.72 -14.22
C ALA A 43 -10.94 2.22 -14.09
N LEU A 44 -11.61 1.78 -13.02
CA LEU A 44 -12.18 0.42 -12.97
C LEU A 44 -13.37 0.37 -13.95
N PRO A 45 -13.31 -0.43 -15.03
CA PRO A 45 -14.48 -0.66 -15.85
C PRO A 45 -15.59 -1.25 -14.96
N LEU A 46 -16.85 -0.88 -15.21
CA LEU A 46 -18.09 -1.35 -14.53
C LEU A 46 -18.31 -2.88 -14.57
N ALA A 47 -17.27 -3.67 -14.81
CA ALA A 47 -17.23 -5.13 -14.91
C ALA A 47 -17.48 -5.85 -13.57
N SER A 48 -18.17 -5.22 -12.61
CA SER A 48 -18.95 -5.92 -11.59
C SER A 48 -20.38 -6.19 -12.10
N ALA A 49 -20.54 -6.44 -13.40
CA ALA A 49 -21.70 -7.08 -13.99
C ALA A 49 -21.37 -8.54 -14.31
N VAL A 50 -20.83 -9.30 -13.35
CA VAL A 50 -20.79 -10.77 -13.45
C VAL A 50 -22.17 -11.29 -13.05
N ALA A 51 -23.09 -11.24 -14.00
CA ALA A 51 -24.23 -12.14 -14.07
C ALA A 51 -24.45 -12.47 -15.55
N ALA A 52 -23.67 -13.41 -16.07
CA ALA A 52 -23.94 -14.07 -17.33
C ALA A 52 -23.82 -15.60 -17.12
N PRO A 53 -24.76 -16.41 -17.64
CA PRO A 53 -24.91 -17.80 -17.25
C PRO A 53 -23.85 -18.70 -17.88
N ALA A 54 -23.56 -19.80 -17.19
CA ALA A 54 -22.72 -20.88 -17.66
C ALA A 54 -23.27 -21.47 -18.98
N THR A 55 -22.48 -21.41 -20.04
CA THR A 55 -22.67 -22.24 -21.24
C THR A 55 -21.48 -23.21 -21.32
N ALA A 56 -21.79 -24.51 -21.27
CA ALA A 56 -20.85 -25.61 -21.38
C ALA A 56 -20.41 -25.89 -22.84
N SER A 57 -19.29 -26.63 -22.98
CA SER A 57 -18.62 -27.21 -24.18
C SER A 57 -17.34 -26.45 -24.59
N ALA A 58 -16.14 -27.03 -24.75
CA ALA A 58 -15.71 -28.41 -24.97
C ALA A 58 -14.22 -28.60 -24.53
N PRO A 59 -13.68 -29.84 -24.42
CA PRO A 59 -12.38 -30.10 -23.79
C PRO A 59 -11.23 -29.93 -24.78
N GLN A 60 -10.34 -28.98 -24.51
CA GLN A 60 -9.00 -29.01 -25.06
C GLN A 60 -8.07 -29.35 -23.91
N SER A 61 -7.51 -30.56 -23.90
CA SER A 61 -6.34 -30.85 -23.08
C SER A 61 -5.17 -30.08 -23.67
N PRO A 62 -4.64 -29.03 -23.04
CA PRO A 62 -3.34 -28.53 -23.44
C PRO A 62 -2.32 -29.49 -22.84
N LEU A 63 -1.45 -30.01 -23.69
CA LEU A 63 -0.12 -30.46 -23.31
C LEU A 63 0.40 -29.52 -22.22
N ALA A 64 0.62 -30.03 -20.99
CA ALA A 64 1.03 -29.21 -19.86
C ALA A 64 2.34 -28.50 -20.21
N ALA A 65 2.24 -27.23 -20.61
CA ALA A 65 3.35 -26.32 -20.56
C ALA A 65 3.86 -26.35 -19.11
N PRO A 66 5.16 -26.37 -18.83
CA PRO A 66 5.62 -26.10 -17.48
C PRO A 66 5.08 -24.71 -17.15
N SER A 67 4.13 -24.64 -16.20
CA SER A 67 3.65 -23.37 -15.68
C SER A 67 4.86 -22.70 -15.05
N SER A 68 5.52 -21.84 -15.83
CA SER A 68 6.47 -20.84 -15.36
C SER A 68 5.74 -19.73 -14.59
N ALA A 69 4.71 -20.12 -13.83
CA ALA A 69 4.06 -19.25 -12.88
C ALA A 69 4.90 -19.32 -11.61
N PRO A 70 5.27 -18.18 -11.01
CA PRO A 70 6.02 -18.18 -9.76
C PRO A 70 5.24 -18.98 -8.71
N GLU A 71 5.89 -19.96 -8.09
CA GLU A 71 5.29 -20.92 -7.14
C GLU A 71 4.69 -20.22 -5.91
N ALA A 72 5.17 -19.00 -5.61
CA ALA A 72 4.62 -18.10 -4.60
C ALA A 72 4.76 -16.63 -5.05
N PRO A 73 3.85 -15.73 -4.66
CA PRO A 73 3.97 -14.31 -4.97
C PRO A 73 5.21 -13.70 -4.31
N ALA A 74 5.77 -12.67 -4.94
CA ALA A 74 6.92 -11.95 -4.40
C ALA A 74 6.54 -11.26 -3.07
N ALA A 75 7.13 -11.71 -1.97
CA ALA A 75 6.82 -11.23 -0.63
C ALA A 75 7.92 -11.60 0.38
N TRP A 76 7.74 -11.16 1.63
CA TRP A 76 8.55 -11.58 2.76
C TRP A 76 8.02 -12.91 3.32
N TYR A 77 8.89 -13.90 3.44
CA TYR A 77 8.56 -15.21 3.99
C TYR A 77 9.57 -15.60 5.08
N PRO A 78 9.20 -16.51 6.00
CA PRO A 78 10.13 -17.02 7.02
C PRO A 78 11.34 -17.71 6.38
N ASP A 79 12.55 -17.38 6.84
CA ASP A 79 13.77 -18.03 6.36
C ASP A 79 13.82 -19.49 6.85
N PRO A 80 13.81 -20.50 5.95
CA PRO A 80 13.82 -21.91 6.35
C PRO A 80 15.11 -22.31 7.08
N TYR A 81 16.18 -21.51 7.00
CA TYR A 81 17.46 -21.79 7.65
C TYR A 81 17.65 -21.05 8.98
N ARG A 82 16.83 -20.03 9.31
CA ARG A 82 16.88 -19.31 10.59
C ARG A 82 15.50 -18.80 11.01
N GLN A 83 15.00 -19.36 12.10
CA GLN A 83 13.61 -19.24 12.59
C GLN A 83 13.13 -17.82 12.94
N GLU A 84 14.02 -16.83 12.98
CA GLU A 84 13.75 -15.49 13.53
C GLU A 84 13.88 -14.36 12.49
N ARG A 85 14.01 -14.66 11.19
CA ARG A 85 14.20 -13.62 10.15
C ARG A 85 13.31 -13.87 8.94
N LEU A 86 12.79 -12.77 8.37
CA LEU A 86 12.08 -12.79 7.09
C LEU A 86 13.08 -12.59 5.95
N ARG A 87 12.87 -13.30 4.84
CA ARG A 87 13.67 -13.17 3.61
C ARG A 87 12.76 -12.84 2.44
N TRP A 88 13.26 -12.03 1.51
CA TRP A 88 12.49 -11.64 0.33
C TRP A 88 12.55 -12.72 -0.75
N TRP A 89 11.38 -13.22 -1.14
CA TRP A 89 11.17 -14.07 -2.31
C TRP A 89 10.73 -13.19 -3.48
N ASP A 90 11.36 -13.30 -4.65
CA ASP A 90 11.01 -12.50 -5.85
C ASP A 90 9.95 -13.15 -6.76
N GLY A 91 9.49 -14.36 -6.40
CA GLY A 91 8.63 -15.19 -7.24
C GLY A 91 9.34 -16.41 -7.80
N TRP A 92 10.66 -16.31 -8.00
CA TRP A 92 11.46 -17.37 -8.63
C TRP A 92 12.59 -17.87 -7.73
N ARG A 93 13.17 -16.99 -6.91
CA ARG A 93 14.24 -17.34 -5.97
C ARG A 93 14.22 -16.45 -4.73
N TRP A 94 14.97 -16.88 -3.72
CA TRP A 94 15.25 -16.07 -2.54
C TRP A 94 16.36 -15.06 -2.86
N THR A 95 16.11 -13.79 -2.55
CA THR A 95 17.12 -12.73 -2.71
C THR A 95 17.96 -12.55 -1.44
N GLU A 96 18.96 -11.68 -1.46
CA GLU A 96 19.81 -11.41 -0.28
C GLU A 96 19.15 -10.49 0.76
N HIS A 97 18.00 -9.89 0.43
CA HIS A 97 17.29 -9.00 1.32
C HIS A 97 16.65 -9.78 2.47
N THR A 98 16.97 -9.36 3.70
CA THR A 98 16.42 -9.93 4.94
C THR A 98 15.88 -8.81 5.83
N ALA A 99 14.82 -9.10 6.57
CA ALA A 99 14.24 -8.26 7.61
C ALA A 99 14.31 -9.00 8.96
N ALA A 100 14.49 -8.23 10.03
CA ALA A 100 14.54 -8.70 11.41
C ALA A 100 13.29 -8.23 12.16
#